data_AF-A0A2S0LW09-F1
#
_entry.id   AF-A0A2S0LW09-F1
#
_cell.length_a   1.000
_cell.length_b   1.000
_cell.length_c   1.000
_cell.angle_alpha   90.00
_cell.angle_beta   90.00
_cell.angle_gamma   90.00
#
_symmetry.space_group_name_H-M   'P 1'
#
loop_
_entity.id
_entity.type
_entity.pdbx_description
1 polymer ?
#
loop_
_entity_poly.entity_id
_entity_poly.type
_entity_poly.pdbx_seq_one_letter_code
_entity_poly.pdbx_strand_id
1 'polypeptide(L)'
;MDDAVHGEAARLLRRLEVAGARLDRARGGHASDTAGAERGDDDEVRALLSPAADRIARLAEIAGALADGTLTEASAGEAARAVAASQPHRGIR
;
A
#
# COMPACT_ATOMS: atom_id res chain seq x y z
N MET A 1 0.50 27.53 4.44
CA MET A 1 -0.35 26.59 3.69
C MET A 1 0.33 25.23 3.64
N ASP A 2 1.63 25.25 3.35
CA ASP A 2 2.53 24.09 3.38
C ASP A 2 2.44 23.26 4.67
N ASP A 3 2.50 23.85 5.87
CA ASP A 3 2.43 23.08 7.13
C ASP A 3 1.17 22.21 7.29
N ALA A 4 0.04 22.65 6.75
CA ALA A 4 -1.20 21.86 6.79
C ALA A 4 -1.12 20.65 5.84
N VAL A 5 -0.48 20.82 4.68
CA VAL A 5 -0.26 19.75 3.69
C VAL A 5 0.71 18.72 4.26
N HIS A 6 1.85 19.14 4.82
CA HIS A 6 2.82 18.25 5.47
C HIS A 6 2.18 17.50 6.65
N GLY A 7 1.37 18.19 7.46
CA GLY A 7 0.63 17.59 8.56
C GLY A 7 -0.40 16.53 8.12
N GLU A 8 -1.12 16.77 7.02
CA GLU A 8 -2.05 15.78 6.47
C GLU A 8 -1.31 14.61 5.82
N ALA A 9 -0.17 14.86 5.16
CA ALA A 9 0.70 13.82 4.62
C ALA A 9 1.22 12.89 5.72
N ALA A 10 1.63 13.43 6.88
CA ALA A 10 2.03 12.63 8.04
C ALA A 10 0.89 11.77 8.60
N ARG A 11 -0.35 12.31 8.63
CA ARG A 11 -1.55 11.54 9.03
C ARG A 11 -1.89 10.46 8.02
N LEU A 12 -1.69 10.72 6.74
CA LEU A 12 -1.87 9.73 5.68
C LEU A 12 -0.84 8.60 5.80
N LEU A 13 0.44 8.93 5.99
CA LEU A 13 1.51 7.95 6.22
C LEU A 13 1.13 7.00 7.35
N ARG A 14 0.73 7.52 8.51
CA ARG A 14 0.30 6.72 9.66
C ARG A 14 -0.87 5.77 9.34
N ARG A 15 -1.82 6.20 8.52
CA ARG A 15 -2.95 5.36 8.07
C ARG A 15 -2.47 4.27 7.11
N LEU A 16 -1.54 4.57 6.23
CA LEU A 16 -0.96 3.63 5.27
C LEU A 16 -0.11 2.56 5.97
N GLU A 17 0.69 2.94 6.97
CA GLU A 17 1.43 1.99 7.81
C GLU A 17 0.50 0.99 8.52
N VAL A 18 -0.60 1.49 9.11
CA VAL A 18 -1.62 0.64 9.73
C VAL A 18 -2.29 -0.28 8.71
N ALA A 19 -2.60 0.23 7.51
CA ALA A 19 -3.18 -0.58 6.45
C ALA A 19 -2.21 -1.67 5.96
N GLY A 20 -0.93 -1.32 5.80
CA GLY A 20 0.14 -2.26 5.42
C GLY A 20 0.29 -3.37 6.45
N ALA A 21 0.40 -3.03 7.73
CA ALA A 21 0.49 -4.02 8.81
C ALA A 21 -0.72 -4.97 8.87
N ARG A 22 -1.93 -4.45 8.60
CA ARG A 22 -3.14 -5.29 8.51
C ARG A 22 -3.11 -6.23 7.30
N LEU A 23 -2.62 -5.74 6.16
CA LEU A 23 -2.49 -6.52 4.95
C LEU A 23 -1.43 -7.61 5.09
N ASP A 24 -0.30 -7.31 5.72
CA ASP A 24 0.74 -8.30 5.99
C ASP A 24 0.27 -9.38 6.97
N ARG A 25 -0.54 -9.00 7.97
CA ARG A 25 -1.22 -9.99 8.82
C ARG A 25 -2.18 -10.87 8.01
N ALA A 26 -2.93 -10.32 7.06
CA ALA A 26 -3.79 -11.12 6.19
C ALA A 26 -2.98 -12.07 5.28
N ARG A 27 -1.77 -11.67 4.86
CA ARG A 27 -0.85 -12.50 4.05
C ARG A 27 -0.13 -13.60 4.85
N GLY A 28 0.06 -13.41 6.15
CA GLY A 28 0.80 -14.33 7.02
C GLY A 28 -0.07 -15.14 8.00
N GLY A 29 -1.27 -14.66 8.30
CA GLY A 29 -2.15 -15.20 9.35
C GLY A 29 -2.93 -16.46 8.96
N HIS A 30 -2.86 -16.91 7.71
CA HIS A 30 -3.46 -18.18 7.30
C HIS A 30 -2.48 -19.36 7.37
N ALA A 31 -1.17 -19.10 7.43
CA ALA A 31 -0.14 -20.14 7.44
C ALA A 31 -0.06 -20.97 8.75
N SER A 32 -0.95 -20.74 9.72
CA SER A 32 -0.97 -21.39 11.01
C SER A 32 -2.32 -22.09 11.23
N ASP A 33 -2.49 -23.29 10.67
CA ASP A 33 -2.85 -24.49 11.46
C ASP A 33 -3.10 -25.78 10.66
N THR A 34 -3.00 -25.79 9.32
CA THR A 34 -3.63 -26.89 8.57
C THR A 34 -2.81 -27.43 7.40
N ALA A 35 -2.90 -28.74 7.22
CA ALA A 35 -1.99 -29.57 6.42
C ALA A 35 -2.30 -29.48 4.91
N GLY A 36 -1.28 -29.11 4.12
CA GLY A 36 -1.15 -29.44 2.69
C GLY A 36 -2.04 -28.68 1.70
N ALA A 37 -3.35 -28.66 1.92
CA ALA A 37 -4.32 -27.99 1.04
C ALA A 37 -4.43 -26.49 1.34
N GLU A 38 -4.50 -26.10 2.62
CA GLU A 38 -4.59 -24.68 3.02
C GLU A 38 -3.33 -23.87 2.69
N ARG A 39 -2.16 -24.53 2.62
CA ARG A 39 -0.92 -23.87 2.15
C ARG A 39 -1.03 -23.37 0.71
N GLY A 40 -1.77 -24.06 -0.16
CA GLY A 40 -1.99 -23.63 -1.55
C GLY A 40 -2.88 -22.39 -1.62
N ASP A 41 -3.96 -22.38 -0.84
CA ASP A 41 -4.87 -21.24 -0.73
C ASP A 41 -4.17 -20.00 -0.13
N ASP A 42 -3.28 -20.20 0.85
CA ASP A 42 -2.51 -19.13 1.47
C ASP A 42 -1.51 -18.48 0.51
N ASP A 43 -0.86 -19.29 -0.33
CA ASP A 43 0.05 -18.80 -1.35
C ASP A 43 -0.72 -18.06 -2.45
N GLU A 44 -1.93 -18.50 -2.81
CA GLU A 44 -2.83 -17.78 -3.71
C GLU A 44 -3.29 -16.44 -3.11
N VAL A 45 -3.75 -16.44 -1.84
CA VAL A 45 -4.11 -15.22 -1.11
C VAL A 45 -2.92 -14.28 -1.04
N ARG A 46 -1.71 -14.78 -0.74
CA ARG A 46 -0.48 -13.98 -0.74
C ARG A 46 -0.22 -13.38 -2.13
N ALA A 47 -0.38 -14.14 -3.21
CA ALA A 47 -0.19 -13.67 -4.57
C ALA A 47 -1.22 -12.57 -4.93
N LEU A 48 -2.49 -12.76 -4.57
CA LEU A 48 -3.56 -11.79 -4.82
C LEU A 48 -3.38 -10.48 -4.03
N LEU A 49 -2.87 -10.57 -2.80
CA LEU A 49 -2.67 -9.43 -1.93
C LEU A 49 -1.33 -8.71 -2.13
N SER A 50 -0.31 -9.36 -2.72
CA SER A 50 1.02 -8.76 -2.90
C SER A 50 0.99 -7.45 -3.71
N PRO A 51 0.26 -7.35 -4.85
CA PRO A 51 0.15 -6.08 -5.56
C PRO A 51 -0.49 -4.96 -4.73
N ALA A 52 -1.39 -5.29 -3.80
CA ALA A 52 -1.97 -4.31 -2.90
C ALA A 52 -0.96 -3.84 -1.84
N ALA A 53 -0.12 -4.75 -1.33
CA ALA A 53 0.94 -4.43 -0.39
C ALA A 53 1.97 -3.50 -1.02
N ASP A 54 2.42 -3.81 -2.24
CA ASP A 54 3.38 -2.99 -2.98
C ASP A 54 2.84 -1.58 -3.28
N ARG A 55 1.52 -1.45 -3.45
CA ARG A 55 0.89 -0.12 -3.64
C ARG A 55 0.85 0.66 -2.34
N ILE A 56 0.47 0.02 -1.23
CA ILE A 56 0.45 0.69 0.08
C ILE A 56 1.85 1.15 0.46
N ALA A 57 2.87 0.31 0.23
CA ALA A 57 4.27 0.67 0.47
C ALA A 57 4.70 1.89 -0.36
N ARG A 58 4.44 1.89 -1.68
CA ARG A 58 4.76 3.05 -2.55
C ARG A 58 4.02 4.32 -2.15
N LEU A 59 2.75 4.23 -1.76
CA LEU A 59 1.99 5.39 -1.27
C LEU A 59 2.54 5.89 0.07
N ALA A 60 3.00 5.00 0.94
CA ALA A 60 3.63 5.37 2.21
C ALA A 60 4.94 6.12 1.97
N GLU A 61 5.77 5.66 1.02
CA GLU A 61 7.00 6.37 0.61
C GLU A 61 6.70 7.79 0.10
N ILE A 62 5.70 7.94 -0.77
CA ILE A 62 5.28 9.26 -1.29
C ILE A 62 4.77 10.15 -0.16
N ALA A 63 3.94 9.62 0.73
CA ALA A 63 3.37 10.38 1.86
C ALA A 63 4.45 10.79 2.87
N GLY A 64 5.43 9.94 3.14
CA GLY A 64 6.58 10.25 3.98
C GLY A 64 7.45 11.34 3.36
N ALA A 65 7.79 11.20 2.08
CA ALA A 65 8.59 12.20 1.38
C ALA A 65 7.89 13.57 1.33
N LEU A 66 6.57 13.60 1.15
CA LEU A 66 5.76 14.82 1.23
C LEU A 66 5.68 15.37 2.66
N ALA A 67 5.56 14.52 3.69
CA ALA A 67 5.52 14.96 5.08
C ALA A 67 6.85 15.56 5.55
N ASP A 68 7.97 15.01 5.07
CA ASP A 68 9.33 15.46 5.37
C ASP A 68 9.76 16.66 4.50
N GLY A 69 8.93 17.08 3.55
CA GLY A 69 9.22 18.20 2.64
C GLY A 69 10.29 17.89 1.60
N THR A 70 10.67 16.62 1.43
CA THR A 70 11.64 16.16 0.42
C THR A 70 11.00 15.98 -0.96
N LEU A 71 9.67 15.93 -1.02
CA LEU A 71 8.88 15.87 -2.25
C LEU A 71 7.87 17.02 -2.30
N THR A 72 7.72 17.67 -3.45
CA THR A 72 6.72 18.72 -3.64
C THR A 72 5.31 18.14 -3.80
N GLU A 73 4.27 18.92 -3.51
CA GLU A 73 2.87 18.50 -3.72
C GLU A 73 2.59 18.09 -5.18
N ALA A 74 3.14 18.84 -6.16
CA ALA A 74 2.98 18.54 -7.57
C ALA A 74 3.60 17.18 -7.94
N SER A 75 4.84 16.94 -7.49
CA SER A 75 5.55 15.67 -7.71
C SER A 75 4.87 14.50 -6.99
N ALA A 76 4.38 14.73 -5.76
CA ALA A 76 3.61 13.74 -5.00
C ALA A 76 2.32 13.37 -5.74
N GLY A 77 1.62 14.36 -6.30
CA GLY A 77 0.41 14.16 -7.09
C GLY A 77 0.65 13.38 -8.38
N GLU A 78 1.76 13.63 -9.08
CA GLU A 78 2.17 12.86 -10.26
C GLU A 78 2.52 11.41 -9.89
N ALA A 79 3.33 11.21 -8.85
CA ALA A 79 3.70 9.88 -8.37
C ALA A 79 2.47 9.06 -7.94
N ALA A 80 1.53 9.68 -7.21
CA ALA A 80 0.28 9.03 -6.81
C ALA A 80 -0.57 8.62 -8.02
N ARG A 81 -0.65 9.46 -9.05
CA ARG A 81 -1.31 9.12 -10.32
C ARG A 81 -0.63 7.96 -11.04
N ALA A 82 0.70 7.90 -11.03
CA ALA A 82 1.44 6.77 -11.59
C ALA A 82 1.15 5.46 -10.86
N VAL A 83 1.09 5.47 -9.53
CA VAL A 83 0.68 4.30 -8.73
C VAL A 83 -0.75 3.87 -9.10
N ALA A 84 -1.68 4.81 -9.24
CA ALA A 84 -3.05 4.51 -9.65
C ALA A 84 -3.15 3.94 -11.08
N ALA A 85 -2.33 4.42 -12.00
CA ALA A 85 -2.27 3.94 -13.39
C ALA A 85 -1.68 2.51 -13.49
N SER A 86 -0.84 2.10 -12.54
CA SER A 86 -0.27 0.75 -12.47
C SER A 86 -1.25 -0.32 -11.97
N GLN A 87 -2.53 0.01 -11.75
CA GLN A 87 -3.51 -1.01 -11.38
C GLN A 87 -3.62 -2.05 -12.51
N PRO A 88 -3.72 -3.35 -12.18
CA PRO A 88 -4.16 -4.32 -13.17
C PRO A 88 -5.53 -3.83 -13.62
N HIS A 89 -5.61 -3.38 -14.88
CA HIS A 89 -6.85 -2.95 -15.49
C HIS A 89 -7.90 -3.98 -15.10
N ARG A 90 -8.96 -3.54 -14.41
CA ARG A 90 -10.17 -4.35 -14.27
C ARG A 90 -10.47 -4.80 -15.69
N GLY A 91 -10.20 -6.06 -16.00
CA GLY A 91 -10.44 -6.59 -17.34
C GLY A 91 -11.85 -6.19 -17.71
N ILE A 92 -11.98 -5.38 -18.76
CA ILE A 92 -13.28 -5.10 -19.34
C ILE A 92 -13.80 -6.47 -19.72
N ARG A 93 -14.80 -6.93 -18.97
CA ARG A 93 -15.51 -8.17 -19.24
C ARG A 93 -16.68 -7.86 -20.13
#